data_AF-A0A7W0LHQ9-F1
#
_entry.id   AF-A0A7W0LHQ9-F1
#
_cell.length_a   1.000
_cell.length_b   1.000
_cell.length_c   1.000
_cell.angle_alpha   90.00
_cell.angle_beta   90.00
_cell.angle_gamma   90.00
#
_symmetry.space_group_name_H-M   'P 1'
#
loop_
_entity.id
_entity.type
_entity.pdbx_description
1 polymer ?
#
loop_
_entity_poly.entity_id
_entity_poly.type
_entity_poly.pdbx_seq_one_letter_code
_entity_poly.pdbx_strand_id
1 'polypeptide(L)'
;LQGLGYHWEMWGLAMGGMTPREVLKAATIDGARIIGFDQDLGSLEVGKLADLVVLDRNPLADIRHTNTVRYVMKNGELYEGETLEQIWPAQKTLPKFWWWDGQPKATTSNSQAPTPNVDKNKTKKAQKKAQR
;
A
#
# COMPACT_ATOMS: atom_id res chain seq x y z
N LEU A 1 0.88 -0.81 -14.36
CA LEU A 1 0.81 0.65 -14.58
C LEU A 1 -0.29 1.34 -13.76
N GLN A 2 -1.36 0.62 -13.38
CA GLN A 2 -2.38 1.15 -12.47
C GLN A 2 -1.72 1.74 -11.21
N GLY A 3 -2.01 2.99 -10.87
CA GLY A 3 -1.33 3.75 -9.80
C GLY A 3 -0.30 4.74 -10.33
N LEU A 4 0.92 4.28 -10.62
CA LEU A 4 2.04 5.13 -11.03
C LEU A 4 1.75 6.00 -12.26
N GLY A 5 0.92 5.53 -13.19
CA GLY A 5 0.55 6.29 -14.39
C GLY A 5 -0.05 7.66 -14.07
N TYR A 6 -0.83 7.77 -13.00
CA TYR A 6 -1.46 9.03 -12.60
C TYR A 6 -0.43 10.08 -12.18
N HIS A 7 0.62 9.67 -11.46
CA HIS A 7 1.70 10.58 -11.10
C HIS A 7 2.45 11.08 -12.33
N TRP A 8 2.67 10.21 -13.33
CA TRP A 8 3.33 10.62 -14.56
C TRP A 8 2.50 11.62 -15.37
N GLU A 9 1.17 11.47 -15.39
CA GLU A 9 0.27 12.45 -15.99
C GLU A 9 0.37 13.81 -15.30
N MET A 10 0.36 13.84 -13.95
CA MET A 10 0.57 15.07 -13.18
C MET A 10 1.91 15.74 -13.52
N TRP A 11 2.98 14.94 -13.68
CA TRP A 11 4.29 15.48 -14.06
C TRP A 11 4.28 16.02 -15.48
N GLY A 12 3.59 15.35 -16.40
CA GLY A 12 3.39 15.82 -17.78
C GLY A 12 2.64 17.15 -17.84
N LEU A 13 1.60 17.34 -17.01
CA LEU A 13 0.88 18.62 -16.91
C LEU A 13 1.80 19.76 -16.45
N ALA A 14 2.64 19.49 -15.45
CA ALA A 14 3.63 20.47 -15.00
C ALA A 14 4.68 20.78 -16.08
N MET A 15 5.15 19.76 -16.80
CA MET A 15 6.04 19.95 -17.97
C MET A 15 5.36 20.77 -19.08
N GLY A 16 4.04 20.66 -19.21
CA GLY A 16 3.21 21.46 -20.12
C GLY A 16 3.00 22.91 -19.67
N GLY A 17 3.58 23.32 -18.54
CA GLY A 17 3.56 24.71 -18.06
C GLY A 17 2.57 25.00 -16.94
N MET A 18 1.81 24.01 -16.46
CA MET A 18 0.97 24.19 -15.26
C MET A 18 1.83 24.30 -14.00
N THR A 19 1.45 25.20 -13.09
CA THR A 19 2.06 25.28 -11.77
C THR A 19 1.68 24.05 -10.92
N PRO A 20 2.49 23.66 -9.92
CA PRO A 20 2.15 22.54 -9.04
C PRO A 20 0.77 22.68 -8.37
N ARG A 21 0.35 23.91 -8.06
CA ARG A 21 -1.00 24.19 -7.51
C ARG A 21 -2.10 23.87 -8.50
N GLU A 22 -1.95 24.27 -9.76
CA GLU A 22 -2.93 23.99 -10.81
C GLU A 22 -3.03 22.49 -11.10
N VAL A 23 -1.88 21.79 -11.13
CA VAL A 23 -1.87 20.33 -11.30
C VAL A 23 -2.61 19.64 -10.15
N LEU A 24 -2.38 20.04 -8.90
CA LEU A 24 -3.09 19.46 -7.74
C LEU A 24 -4.59 19.77 -7.77
N LYS A 25 -4.98 20.95 -8.26
CA LYS A 25 -6.37 21.34 -8.40
C LYS A 25 -7.06 20.53 -9.50
N ALA A 26 -6.40 20.35 -10.65
CA ALA A 26 -6.83 19.48 -11.73
C ALA A 26 -7.01 18.02 -11.26
N ALA A 27 -6.08 17.56 -10.43
CA ALA A 27 -6.08 16.20 -9.89
C ALA A 27 -7.15 15.96 -8.78
N THR A 28 -7.74 17.00 -8.22
CA THR A 28 -8.70 16.88 -7.10
C THR A 28 -10.04 17.55 -7.43
N ILE A 29 -10.22 18.81 -7.06
CA ILE A 29 -11.51 19.50 -7.12
C ILE A 29 -12.05 19.71 -8.54
N ASP A 30 -11.18 19.98 -9.52
CA ASP A 30 -11.66 20.18 -10.89
C ASP A 30 -12.09 18.84 -11.50
N GLY A 31 -11.39 17.74 -11.21
CA GLY A 31 -11.82 16.39 -11.54
C GLY A 31 -13.18 16.04 -10.92
N ALA A 32 -13.35 16.30 -9.62
CA ALA A 32 -14.61 16.09 -8.90
C ALA A 32 -15.77 16.88 -9.50
N ARG A 33 -15.53 18.14 -9.88
CA ARG A 33 -16.54 19.01 -10.52
C ARG A 33 -16.95 18.48 -11.90
N ILE A 34 -16.00 18.00 -12.70
CA ILE A 34 -16.28 17.48 -14.06
C ILE A 34 -17.22 16.28 -14.00
N ILE A 35 -17.07 15.42 -12.99
CA ILE A 35 -17.91 14.22 -12.81
C ILE A 35 -19.17 14.48 -11.96
N GLY A 36 -19.35 15.69 -11.43
CA GLY A 36 -20.51 16.06 -10.61
C GLY A 36 -20.49 15.58 -9.15
N PHE A 37 -19.30 15.29 -8.60
CA PHE A 37 -19.09 14.81 -7.22
C PHE A 37 -18.40 15.85 -6.32
N ASP A 38 -18.33 17.12 -6.71
CA ASP A 38 -17.65 18.18 -5.95
C ASP A 38 -18.27 18.44 -4.56
N GLN A 39 -19.52 18.03 -4.35
CA GLN A 39 -20.18 18.09 -3.05
C GLN A 39 -19.69 17.00 -2.08
N ASP A 40 -19.24 15.85 -2.60
CA ASP A 40 -18.87 14.68 -1.79
C ASP A 40 -17.35 14.49 -1.67
N LEU A 41 -16.57 14.89 -2.69
CA LEU A 41 -15.11 14.68 -2.74
C LEU A 41 -14.37 15.80 -3.48
N GLY A 42 -13.03 15.77 -3.41
CA GLY A 42 -12.15 16.67 -4.15
C GLY A 42 -11.67 17.90 -3.38
N SER A 43 -12.17 18.17 -2.18
CA SER A 43 -11.61 19.15 -1.25
C SER A 43 -11.75 18.70 0.21
N LEU A 44 -10.95 19.31 1.09
CA LEU A 44 -10.95 19.02 2.53
C LEU A 44 -11.92 19.97 3.25
N GLU A 45 -13.20 19.59 3.28
CA GLU A 45 -14.28 20.37 3.89
C GLU A 45 -15.16 19.49 4.79
N VAL A 46 -15.75 20.09 5.82
CA VAL A 46 -16.65 19.37 6.72
C VAL A 46 -17.91 18.94 5.96
N GLY A 47 -18.30 17.68 6.13
CA GLY A 47 -19.46 17.08 5.46
C GLY A 47 -19.11 16.25 4.22
N LYS A 48 -17.87 16.36 3.70
CA LYS A 48 -17.38 15.52 2.59
C LYS A 48 -16.83 14.18 3.06
N LEU A 49 -16.65 13.26 2.12
CA LEU A 49 -15.97 11.99 2.37
C LEU A 49 -14.53 12.24 2.82
N ALA A 50 -14.08 11.45 3.79
CA ALA A 50 -12.69 11.45 4.25
C ALA A 50 -11.82 10.65 3.28
N ASP A 51 -11.59 11.22 2.10
CA ASP A 51 -10.70 10.73 1.06
C ASP A 51 -9.49 11.67 0.92
N LEU A 52 -8.34 11.24 1.44
CA LEU A 52 -7.13 12.05 1.42
C LEU A 52 -5.86 11.20 1.28
N VAL A 53 -4.79 11.85 0.83
CA VAL A 53 -3.47 11.24 0.68
C VAL A 53 -2.47 12.09 1.47
N VAL A 54 -1.63 11.43 2.26
CA VAL A 54 -0.54 12.07 3.02
C VAL A 54 0.77 11.78 2.32
N LEU A 55 1.57 12.83 2.07
CA LEU A 55 2.86 12.75 1.39
C LEU A 55 3.99 13.08 2.35
N ASP A 56 5.12 12.36 2.26
CA ASP A 56 6.32 12.66 3.05
C ASP A 56 7.04 13.93 2.59
N ARG A 57 6.80 14.36 1.34
CA ARG A 57 7.41 15.57 0.75
C ARG A 57 6.38 16.52 0.19
N ASN A 58 6.73 17.80 0.17
CA ASN A 58 5.85 18.87 -0.29
C ASN A 58 5.71 18.87 -1.84
N PRO A 59 4.51 18.60 -2.41
CA PRO A 59 4.27 18.59 -3.85
C PRO A 59 4.25 20.00 -4.47
N LEU A 60 4.11 21.06 -3.66
CA LEU A 60 4.16 22.44 -4.16
C LEU A 60 5.58 22.91 -4.47
N ALA A 61 6.58 22.30 -3.82
CA ALA A 61 7.98 22.58 -4.09
C ALA A 61 8.47 21.84 -5.35
N ASP A 62 8.01 20.61 -5.55
CA ASP A 62 8.27 19.81 -6.75
C ASP A 62 7.11 18.82 -6.92
N ILE A 63 6.44 18.86 -8.08
CA ILE A 63 5.30 18.00 -8.36
C ILE A 63 5.68 16.51 -8.36
N ARG A 64 6.96 16.19 -8.54
CA ARG A 64 7.46 14.80 -8.48
C ARG A 64 7.27 14.15 -7.13
N HIS A 65 7.14 14.95 -6.07
CA HIS A 65 6.86 14.47 -4.72
C HIS A 65 5.48 13.83 -4.55
N THR A 66 4.58 13.90 -5.54
CA THR A 66 3.28 13.21 -5.49
C THR A 66 3.40 11.70 -5.32
N ASN A 67 4.54 11.09 -5.65
CA ASN A 67 4.78 9.66 -5.47
C ASN A 67 5.28 9.28 -4.05
N THR A 68 5.49 10.26 -3.16
CA THR A 68 5.97 10.02 -1.78
C THR A 68 4.82 9.73 -0.82
N VAL A 69 3.90 8.87 -1.26
CA VAL A 69 2.68 8.56 -0.51
C VAL A 69 3.01 7.76 0.74
N ARG A 70 2.73 8.36 1.90
CA ARG A 70 2.90 7.71 3.19
C ARG A 70 1.63 7.05 3.69
N TYR A 71 0.52 7.78 3.64
CA TYR A 71 -0.77 7.26 4.05
C TYR A 71 -1.84 7.55 3.01
N VAL A 72 -2.79 6.64 2.91
CA VAL A 72 -4.02 6.84 2.12
C VAL A 72 -5.19 6.64 3.06
N MET A 73 -6.06 7.63 3.14
CA MET A 73 -7.33 7.53 3.83
C MET A 73 -8.44 7.43 2.79
N LYS A 74 -9.28 6.42 2.93
CA LYS A 74 -10.40 6.14 2.04
C LYS A 74 -11.66 5.95 2.89
N ASN A 75 -12.66 6.79 2.69
CA ASN A 75 -13.92 6.74 3.41
C ASN A 75 -13.74 6.65 4.95
N GLY A 76 -12.72 7.33 5.49
CA GLY A 76 -12.39 7.34 6.93
C GLY A 76 -11.56 6.15 7.44
N GLU A 77 -11.20 5.19 6.58
CA GLU A 77 -10.26 4.12 6.92
C GLU A 77 -8.83 4.52 6.48
N LEU A 78 -7.86 4.38 7.38
CA LEU A 78 -6.47 4.76 7.14
C LEU A 78 -5.64 3.54 6.75
N TYR A 79 -4.82 3.67 5.71
CA TYR A 79 -3.93 2.65 5.19
C TYR A 79 -2.48 3.16 5.08
N GLU A 80 -1.51 2.28 5.35
CA GLU A 80 -0.09 2.53 5.06
C GLU A 80 0.17 2.42 3.54
N GLY A 81 0.90 3.38 2.97
CA GLY A 81 1.08 3.49 1.51
C GLY A 81 1.86 2.34 0.88
N GLU A 82 2.83 1.77 1.59
CA GLU A 82 3.70 0.70 1.07
C GLU A 82 3.10 -0.69 1.28
N THR A 83 2.59 -0.97 2.49
CA THR A 83 2.13 -2.30 2.88
C THR A 83 0.63 -2.52 2.62
N LEU A 84 -0.12 -1.44 2.38
CA LEU A 84 -1.58 -1.42 2.30
C LEU A 84 -2.28 -1.97 3.55
N GLU A 85 -1.57 -2.01 4.67
CA GLU A 85 -2.14 -2.42 5.95
C GLU A 85 -3.08 -1.34 6.46
N GLN A 86 -4.23 -1.76 6.98
CA GLN A 86 -5.15 -0.85 7.64
C GLN A 86 -4.57 -0.47 9.00
N ILE A 87 -4.44 0.82 9.26
CA ILE A 87 -3.95 1.38 10.53
C ILE A 87 -5.13 1.79 11.43
N TRP A 88 -6.21 2.29 10.82
CA TRP A 88 -7.41 2.78 11.51
C TRP A 88 -8.68 2.46 10.69
N PRO A 89 -9.85 2.18 11.31
CA PRO A 89 -10.14 2.08 12.76
C PRO A 89 -9.63 0.82 13.46
N ALA A 90 -9.28 -0.23 12.72
CA ALA A 90 -8.73 -1.45 13.27
C ALA A 90 -7.45 -1.81 12.51
N GLN A 91 -6.42 -2.23 13.23
CA GLN A 91 -5.18 -2.67 12.62
C GLN A 91 -5.38 -4.02 11.93
N LYS A 92 -5.27 -4.04 10.60
CA LYS A 92 -5.39 -5.26 9.79
C LYS A 92 -4.20 -5.36 8.84
N THR A 93 -3.48 -6.46 8.94
CA THR A 93 -2.42 -6.79 7.99
C THR A 93 -3.03 -7.27 6.68
N LEU A 94 -2.39 -6.95 5.55
CA LEU A 94 -2.84 -7.45 4.25
C LEU A 94 -2.82 -8.99 4.25
N PRO A 95 -3.95 -9.67 3.96
CA PRO A 95 -3.96 -11.12 3.98
C PRO A 95 -3.06 -11.65 2.88
N LYS A 96 -2.31 -12.70 3.18
CA LYS A 96 -1.50 -13.40 2.19
C LYS A 96 -2.42 -13.95 1.10
N PHE A 97 -2.23 -13.51 -0.13
CA PHE A 97 -3.01 -13.95 -1.26
C PHE A 97 -2.56 -15.34 -1.75
N TRP A 98 -3.50 -16.13 -2.29
CA TRP A 98 -3.25 -17.52 -2.73
C TRP A 98 -2.28 -17.64 -3.92
N TRP A 99 -2.06 -16.57 -4.68
CA TRP A 99 -1.12 -16.53 -5.80
C TRP A 99 0.30 -16.10 -5.40
N TRP A 100 0.54 -15.71 -4.13
CA TRP A 100 1.88 -15.35 -3.63
C TRP A 100 2.78 -16.56 -3.35
N ASP A 101 2.21 -17.76 -3.27
CA ASP A 101 2.95 -19.01 -2.98
C ASP A 101 3.79 -19.54 -4.15
N GLY A 102 3.67 -18.94 -5.34
CA GLY A 102 4.35 -19.35 -6.58
C GLY A 102 5.48 -18.44 -7.04
N GLN A 103 5.86 -17.42 -6.25
CA GLN A 103 7.02 -16.57 -6.59
C GLN A 103 8.26 -17.47 -6.72
N PRO A 104 9.01 -17.43 -7.85
CA PRO A 104 10.26 -18.17 -7.95
C PRO A 104 11.15 -17.70 -6.81
N LYS A 105 11.45 -18.62 -5.88
CA LYS A 105 12.38 -18.33 -4.79
C LYS A 105 13.65 -17.83 -5.44
N ALA A 106 14.05 -16.59 -5.14
CA ALA A 106 15.30 -16.04 -5.62
C ALA A 106 16.37 -17.09 -5.34
N THR A 107 17.03 -17.57 -6.39
CA THR A 107 18.09 -18.56 -6.29
C THR A 107 19.27 -17.91 -5.60
N THR A 108 19.27 -17.90 -4.27
CA THR A 108 20.48 -17.69 -3.48
C THR A 108 21.38 -18.87 -3.73
N SER A 109 22.39 -18.69 -4.58
CA SER A 109 23.59 -19.52 -4.54
C SER A 109 24.31 -19.26 -3.21
N ASN A 110 23.91 -19.95 -2.15
CA ASN A 110 24.83 -20.61 -1.21
C ASN A 110 24.13 -21.12 0.06
N SER A 111 24.27 -22.44 0.23
CA SER A 111 24.69 -23.15 1.45
C SER A 111 23.86 -23.08 2.75
N GLN A 112 23.48 -24.28 3.20
CA GLN A 112 22.99 -24.71 4.52
C GLN A 112 21.53 -24.41 4.90
N ALA A 113 20.70 -25.47 4.84
CA ALA A 113 19.39 -25.54 5.48
C ALA A 113 19.51 -25.78 7.00
N PRO A 114 18.72 -25.12 7.87
CA PRO A 114 18.58 -25.52 9.25
C PRO A 114 17.67 -26.77 9.38
N THR A 115 18.17 -27.80 10.06
CA THR A 115 17.46 -29.06 10.33
C THR A 115 16.26 -28.86 11.29
N PRO A 116 15.14 -29.60 11.12
CA PRO A 116 13.98 -29.47 12.00
C PRO A 116 14.18 -30.11 13.38
N ASN A 117 13.71 -29.42 14.41
CA ASN A 117 13.68 -29.86 15.81
C ASN A 117 12.72 -31.06 15.99
N VAL A 118 13.27 -32.23 16.34
CA VAL A 118 12.50 -33.48 16.54
C VAL A 118 11.90 -33.49 17.94
N ASP A 119 10.57 -33.58 18.02
CA ASP A 119 9.80 -33.79 19.25
C ASP A 119 10.19 -35.13 19.91
N LYS A 120 10.96 -35.06 20.99
CA LYS A 120 11.55 -36.20 21.71
C LYS A 120 10.53 -37.02 22.52
N ASN A 121 9.26 -36.61 22.60
CA ASN A 121 8.24 -37.33 23.37
C ASN A 121 7.45 -38.37 22.56
N LYS A 122 7.59 -38.41 21.23
CA LYS A 122 7.01 -39.48 20.41
C LYS A 122 7.85 -40.77 20.36
N THR A 123 9.16 -40.70 20.62
CA THR A 123 10.08 -41.84 20.42
C THR A 123 10.17 -42.82 21.59
N LYS A 124 9.78 -42.45 22.81
CA LYS A 124 9.85 -43.37 23.97
C LYS A 124 8.73 -44.42 24.04
N LYS A 125 7.56 -44.16 23.42
CA LYS A 125 6.44 -45.12 23.42
C LYS A 125 6.65 -46.30 22.44
N ALA A 126 7.50 -46.13 21.44
CA ALA A 126 7.81 -47.19 20.46
C ALA A 126 8.82 -48.22 21.00
N GLN A 127 9.76 -47.81 21.86
CA GLN A 127 10.84 -48.70 22.33
C GLN A 127 10.42 -49.67 23.46
N LYS A 128 9.35 -49.38 24.23
CA LYS A 128 8.90 -50.28 25.30
C LYS A 128 8.03 -51.45 24.82
N LYS A 129 7.59 -51.46 23.55
CA LYS A 129 6.78 -52.55 22.97
C LYS A 129 7.62 -53.60 22.22
N ALA A 130 8.93 -53.39 22.10
CA ALA A 130 9.86 -54.31 21.45
C ALA A 130 10.77 -55.08 22.44
N GLN A 131 10.54 -54.97 23.75
CA GLN A 131 11.30 -55.68 24.80
C GLN A 131 10.42 -56.60 25.67
N ARG A 132 9.33 -57.14 25.10
CA ARG A 132 8.58 -58.25 25.66
C ARG A 132 8.22 -59.23 24.57
#